data_AF-A0A1E5G2Q4-F1
#
_entry.id   AF-A0A1E5G2Q4-F1
#
_cell.length_a   1.000
_cell.length_b   1.000
_cell.length_c   1.000
_cell.angle_alpha   90.00
_cell.angle_beta   90.00
_cell.angle_gamma   90.00
#
_symmetry.space_group_name_H-M   'P 1'
#
loop_
_entity.id
_entity.type
_entity.pdbx_description
1 polymer ?
#
loop_
_entity_poly.entity_id
_entity_poly.type
_entity_poly.pdbx_seq_one_letter_code
_entity_poly.pdbx_strand_id
1 'polypeptide(L)'
;MAKMKRSNNLMKNINPENQGPDWYYLIPLAMIGAIVPTIVYLKVVPLPPHVAQFWMGDTNADFFSYYKAIWIQILTAISLITLLLAKVQNAIEFKKDKIFIPLAVYAVFVILSAVFADSVYREVAFKGYPDRYEGMYVLLSYVLITFIAAHIVRTENHLKLVLGSLLASASVLSVLGVFQYLGYDFFRSEFGRTLIIPEFYESIRGSIDFAFGTNAIYSTMYNTNYVGSYMVMIVIITMVLFLFSRNQISNLLYGSILILTFSNLIGSNSRAGLVGFLFTLIIMIIFMYEEILRNWRKVLLIVLVPLLVVGLIDYTSGGRVASNIKNLSLDVRDMLNAVGKQYDEPEEPKRQAFNNMYLNGNKATIDMTTESIQVQTISLNQNLDYDISDFAFYDTDGIRLTTEQTKNANTITFNESNYNRYNVLVIGNLVQVNIGRVQVNLGVDDQGNIKYMDRNLQLVYPIDAPNWGFSGLENLGSNRGYIWSRSIPMLKETIILGNGPDTFPIYFPQDDYIAKMKYVGSPHRIVDKPHNLYLQKSINTGFISLLAFLTFVGMYLFKSIRNYNASKEKQKENEKLRKIATVNIGIALSVIAYLISAIFNDSIVSVAPVFWLLIGVGVACNYMHEYYMNITN
;
A
#
# COMPACT_ATOMS: atom_id res chain seq x y z
N MET A 1 23.77 -43.90 -25.67
CA MET A 1 25.13 -43.36 -25.44
C MET A 1 25.42 -42.03 -26.14
N ALA A 2 25.00 -41.79 -27.40
CA ALA A 2 25.28 -40.51 -28.09
C ALA A 2 24.57 -39.27 -27.50
N LYS A 3 23.35 -39.40 -26.95
CA LYS A 3 22.67 -38.33 -26.19
C LYS A 3 23.37 -37.98 -24.87
N MET A 4 23.97 -38.98 -24.21
CA MET A 4 24.74 -38.80 -22.97
C MET A 4 26.09 -38.13 -23.24
N LYS A 5 26.78 -38.49 -24.34
CA LYS A 5 28.02 -37.81 -24.76
C LYS A 5 27.80 -36.38 -25.24
N ARG A 6 26.65 -36.06 -25.87
CA ARG A 6 26.32 -34.68 -26.27
C ARG A 6 25.97 -33.79 -25.06
N SER A 7 25.31 -34.36 -24.04
CA SER A 7 25.10 -33.71 -22.73
C SER A 7 26.43 -33.44 -22.00
N ASN A 8 27.36 -34.40 -22.03
CA ASN A 8 28.66 -34.25 -21.36
C ASN A 8 29.62 -33.27 -22.08
N ASN A 9 29.51 -33.10 -23.40
CA ASN A 9 30.29 -32.10 -24.13
C ASN A 9 29.72 -30.67 -24.06
N LEU A 10 28.41 -30.51 -23.84
CA LEU A 10 27.82 -29.20 -23.49
C LEU A 10 28.16 -28.78 -22.05
N MET A 11 28.35 -29.75 -21.13
CA MET A 11 28.70 -29.48 -19.75
C MET A 11 30.21 -29.36 -19.48
N LYS A 12 31.08 -29.76 -20.42
CA LYS A 12 32.54 -29.63 -20.27
C LYS A 12 33.09 -28.21 -20.45
N ASN A 13 32.30 -27.27 -20.97
CA ASN A 13 32.70 -25.86 -21.10
C ASN A 13 32.20 -24.96 -19.96
N ILE A 14 31.58 -25.52 -18.93
CA ILE A 14 31.16 -24.75 -17.76
C ILE A 14 32.04 -25.21 -16.59
N ASN A 15 33.27 -24.71 -16.54
CA ASN A 15 34.12 -24.80 -15.36
C ASN A 15 33.71 -23.67 -14.39
N PRO A 16 32.94 -23.94 -13.32
CA PRO A 16 32.17 -22.91 -12.60
C PRO A 16 32.95 -22.18 -11.50
N GLU A 17 34.25 -22.46 -11.37
CA GLU A 17 35.14 -21.63 -10.54
C GLU A 17 35.37 -20.25 -11.16
N ASN A 18 35.07 -20.06 -12.47
CA ASN A 18 34.90 -18.75 -13.11
C ASN A 18 33.43 -18.29 -13.06
N GLN A 19 33.09 -17.92 -11.83
CA GLN A 19 32.22 -16.85 -11.33
C GLN A 19 31.38 -16.10 -12.36
N GLY A 20 30.08 -15.93 -12.08
CA GLY A 20 29.24 -14.95 -12.77
C GLY A 20 29.85 -13.55 -12.77
N PRO A 21 29.22 -12.57 -13.42
CA PRO A 21 29.82 -11.28 -13.69
C PRO A 21 30.34 -10.65 -12.41
N ASP A 22 31.48 -9.97 -12.48
CA ASP A 22 32.09 -9.33 -11.32
C ASP A 22 31.05 -8.52 -10.52
N TRP A 23 31.27 -8.42 -9.21
CA TRP A 23 30.29 -7.82 -8.29
C TRP A 23 29.84 -6.40 -8.69
N TYR A 24 30.68 -5.63 -9.41
CA TYR A 24 30.35 -4.27 -9.83
C TYR A 24 29.22 -4.20 -10.86
N TYR A 25 28.95 -5.28 -11.61
CA TYR A 25 27.80 -5.39 -12.51
C TYR A 25 26.46 -5.27 -11.78
N LEU A 26 26.44 -5.59 -10.47
CA LEU A 26 25.25 -5.57 -9.63
C LEU A 26 25.07 -4.25 -8.88
N ILE A 27 26.01 -3.31 -8.95
CA ILE A 27 25.90 -2.02 -8.23
C ILE A 27 24.57 -1.31 -8.53
N PRO A 28 24.15 -1.12 -9.80
CA PRO A 28 22.89 -0.45 -10.09
C PRO A 28 21.68 -1.17 -9.50
N LEU A 29 21.68 -2.51 -9.54
CA LEU A 29 20.63 -3.34 -8.96
C LEU A 29 20.60 -3.25 -7.43
N ALA A 30 21.77 -3.23 -6.79
CA ALA A 30 21.90 -3.07 -5.35
C ALA A 30 21.47 -1.68 -4.88
N MET A 31 21.72 -0.63 -5.68
CA MET A 31 21.25 0.74 -5.44
C MET A 31 19.72 0.85 -5.45
N ILE A 32 19.01 0.01 -6.20
CA ILE A 32 17.53 -0.03 -6.16
C ILE A 32 17.05 -0.44 -4.77
N GLY A 33 17.67 -1.45 -4.14
CA GLY A 33 17.35 -1.85 -2.77
C GLY A 33 17.89 -0.89 -1.71
N ALA A 34 19.03 -0.25 -1.96
CA ALA A 34 19.71 0.57 -0.96
C ALA A 34 19.24 2.03 -0.92
N ILE A 35 19.12 2.67 -2.08
CA ILE A 35 18.99 4.12 -2.20
C ILE A 35 17.54 4.51 -2.49
N VAL A 36 16.85 3.85 -3.41
CA VAL A 36 15.47 4.23 -3.77
C VAL A 36 14.55 4.35 -2.55
N PRO A 37 14.55 3.41 -1.59
CA PRO A 37 13.71 3.54 -0.40
C PRO A 37 14.01 4.80 0.43
N THR A 38 15.25 5.30 0.44
CA THR A 38 15.68 6.42 1.29
C THR A 38 15.45 7.79 0.68
N ILE A 39 15.09 7.88 -0.60
CA ILE A 39 14.90 9.15 -1.30
C ILE A 39 13.71 9.92 -0.70
N VAL A 40 13.97 11.15 -0.28
CA VAL A 40 12.96 12.15 0.10
C VAL A 40 13.41 13.48 -0.48
N TYR A 41 12.65 14.05 -1.40
CA TYR A 41 12.98 15.34 -2.02
C TYR A 41 11.73 15.96 -2.66
N LEU A 42 11.50 17.25 -2.42
CA LEU A 42 10.32 17.98 -2.90
C LEU A 42 10.34 18.11 -4.43
N LYS A 43 9.25 17.67 -5.04
CA LYS A 43 8.85 18.02 -6.40
C LYS A 43 7.46 18.66 -6.36
N VAL A 44 7.37 19.91 -6.81
CA VAL A 44 6.09 20.51 -7.17
C VAL A 44 5.77 20.14 -8.63
N VAL A 45 4.64 19.46 -8.84
CA VAL A 45 4.18 18.97 -10.13
C VAL A 45 2.89 19.70 -10.51
N PRO A 46 2.82 20.35 -11.68
CA PRO A 46 1.57 20.88 -12.19
C PRO A 46 0.62 19.74 -12.56
N LEU A 47 -0.65 19.88 -12.18
CA LEU A 47 -1.69 18.88 -12.41
C LEU A 47 -2.49 19.22 -13.67
N PRO A 48 -2.65 18.27 -14.61
CA PRO A 48 -3.58 18.44 -15.72
C PRO A 48 -5.02 18.68 -15.20
N PRO A 49 -5.88 19.46 -15.89
CA PRO A 49 -7.22 19.79 -15.39
C PRO A 49 -8.07 18.60 -14.97
N HIS A 50 -8.02 17.49 -15.72
CA HIS A 50 -8.74 16.25 -15.44
C HIS A 50 -8.24 15.49 -14.19
N VAL A 51 -7.04 15.83 -13.69
CA VAL A 51 -6.50 15.33 -12.42
C VAL A 51 -6.68 16.39 -11.32
N ALA A 52 -6.44 17.67 -11.64
CA ALA A 52 -6.54 18.80 -10.72
C ALA A 52 -7.90 18.89 -10.04
N GLN A 53 -8.98 18.44 -10.71
CA GLN A 53 -10.29 18.32 -10.08
C GLN A 53 -10.28 17.53 -8.77
N PHE A 54 -9.36 16.57 -8.60
CA PHE A 54 -9.21 15.78 -7.36
C PHE A 54 -8.38 16.43 -6.26
N TRP A 55 -7.77 17.59 -6.52
CA TRP A 55 -6.93 18.35 -5.59
C TRP A 55 -7.57 19.69 -5.23
N MET A 56 -7.06 20.31 -4.17
CA MET A 56 -7.44 21.67 -3.75
C MET A 56 -6.81 22.77 -4.62
N GLY A 57 -5.94 22.40 -5.57
CA GLY A 57 -5.22 23.34 -6.42
C GLY A 57 -4.73 22.65 -7.70
N ASP A 58 -4.05 23.43 -8.54
CA ASP A 58 -3.51 23.01 -9.83
C ASP A 58 -2.10 22.41 -9.74
N THR A 59 -1.57 22.22 -8.53
CA THR A 59 -0.26 21.63 -8.27
C THR A 59 -0.31 20.59 -7.16
N ASN A 60 0.60 19.63 -7.22
CA ASN A 60 0.88 18.64 -6.19
C ASN A 60 2.32 18.80 -5.70
N ALA A 61 2.52 18.85 -4.38
CA ALA A 61 3.83 18.87 -3.75
C ALA A 61 4.18 17.46 -3.22
N ASP A 62 4.98 16.71 -3.97
CA ASP A 62 5.37 15.34 -3.63
C ASP A 62 6.79 15.30 -3.07
N PHE A 63 6.98 14.68 -1.91
CA PHE A 63 8.30 14.46 -1.31
C PHE A 63 8.82 13.03 -1.47
N PHE A 64 7.93 12.07 -1.69
CA PHE A 64 8.20 10.67 -1.36
C PHE A 64 8.17 9.73 -2.57
N SER A 65 7.41 10.04 -3.61
CA SER A 65 7.11 9.07 -4.66
C SER A 65 7.69 9.49 -6.02
N TYR A 66 7.69 10.78 -6.37
CA TYR A 66 8.12 11.26 -7.68
C TYR A 66 9.56 10.86 -8.00
N TYR A 67 10.52 11.28 -7.18
CA TYR A 67 11.93 10.98 -7.45
C TYR A 67 12.26 9.49 -7.28
N LYS A 68 11.52 8.76 -6.43
CA LYS A 68 11.65 7.29 -6.38
C LYS A 68 11.26 6.66 -7.70
N ALA A 69 10.12 7.05 -8.28
CA ALA A 69 9.68 6.56 -9.58
C ALA A 69 10.72 6.82 -10.69
N ILE A 70 11.32 8.01 -10.70
CA ILE A 70 12.39 8.37 -11.65
C ILE A 70 13.65 7.51 -11.44
N TRP A 71 14.14 7.41 -10.21
CA TRP A 71 15.36 6.65 -9.91
C TRP A 71 15.19 5.14 -10.10
N ILE A 72 14.00 4.58 -9.86
CA ILE A 72 13.67 3.20 -10.21
C ILE A 72 13.88 2.96 -11.70
N GLN A 73 13.35 3.84 -12.55
CA GLN A 73 13.48 3.71 -14.01
C GLN A 73 14.93 3.85 -14.46
N ILE A 74 15.65 4.87 -13.96
CA ILE A 74 17.06 5.12 -14.31
C ILE A 74 17.93 3.93 -13.90
N LEU A 75 17.86 3.50 -12.63
CA LEU A 75 18.69 2.40 -12.12
C LEU A 75 18.33 1.07 -12.79
N THR A 76 17.06 0.86 -13.16
CA THR A 76 16.64 -0.33 -13.92
C THR A 76 17.22 -0.31 -15.33
N ALA A 77 17.20 0.84 -16.01
CA ALA A 77 17.81 0.99 -17.34
C ALA A 77 19.32 0.74 -17.29
N ILE A 78 20.02 1.30 -16.30
CA ILE A 78 21.46 1.03 -16.09
C ILE A 78 21.69 -0.45 -15.78
N SER A 79 20.87 -1.06 -14.92
CA SER A 79 20.95 -2.50 -14.61
C SER A 79 20.71 -3.39 -15.83
N LEU A 80 19.86 -2.96 -16.77
CA LEU A 80 19.65 -3.66 -18.03
C LEU A 80 20.90 -3.56 -18.92
N ILE A 81 21.52 -2.38 -19.00
CA ILE A 81 22.79 -2.20 -19.72
C ILE A 81 23.87 -3.10 -19.14
N THR A 82 24.04 -3.15 -17.80
CA THR A 82 25.04 -4.03 -17.17
C THR A 82 24.75 -5.51 -17.41
N LEU A 83 23.48 -5.93 -17.41
CA LEU A 83 23.08 -7.29 -17.78
C LEU A 83 23.48 -7.62 -19.24
N LEU A 84 23.20 -6.72 -20.18
CA LEU A 84 23.54 -6.91 -21.59
C LEU A 84 25.05 -6.94 -21.83
N LEU A 85 25.82 -6.08 -21.14
CA LEU A 85 27.28 -6.10 -21.18
C LEU A 85 27.83 -7.42 -20.64
N ALA A 86 27.34 -7.88 -19.49
CA ALA A 86 27.70 -9.19 -18.94
C ALA A 86 27.36 -10.32 -19.93
N LYS A 87 26.27 -10.20 -20.69
CA LYS A 87 25.89 -11.18 -21.70
C LYS A 87 26.84 -11.18 -22.90
N VAL A 88 27.19 -10.00 -23.43
CA VAL A 88 28.13 -9.84 -24.56
C VAL A 88 29.53 -10.35 -24.20
N GLN A 89 29.96 -10.14 -22.96
CA GLN A 89 31.23 -10.65 -22.44
C GLN A 89 31.20 -12.14 -22.09
N ASN A 90 30.07 -12.83 -22.33
CA ASN A 90 29.86 -14.23 -21.95
C ASN A 90 30.03 -14.52 -20.44
N ALA A 91 29.88 -13.50 -19.58
CA ALA A 91 29.90 -13.65 -18.13
C ALA A 91 28.57 -14.23 -17.58
N ILE A 92 27.49 -14.18 -18.37
CA ILE A 92 26.21 -14.81 -18.05
C ILE A 92 25.60 -15.60 -19.21
N GLU A 93 24.80 -16.59 -18.84
CA GLU A 93 23.84 -17.22 -19.73
C GLU A 93 22.41 -17.02 -19.22
N PHE A 94 21.50 -16.76 -20.16
CA PHE A 94 20.08 -16.68 -19.88
C PHE A 94 19.51 -18.08 -19.71
N LYS A 95 18.91 -18.33 -18.54
CA LYS A 95 18.24 -19.61 -18.29
C LYS A 95 16.84 -19.54 -18.87
N LYS A 96 16.54 -20.45 -19.79
CA LYS A 96 15.20 -20.62 -20.35
C LYS A 96 14.32 -21.32 -19.32
N ASP A 97 13.67 -20.56 -18.45
CA ASP A 97 12.73 -21.07 -17.46
C ASP A 97 11.31 -20.61 -17.80
N LYS A 98 10.35 -21.52 -17.66
CA LYS A 98 8.92 -21.26 -17.91
C LYS A 98 8.34 -20.22 -16.95
N ILE A 99 9.00 -19.98 -15.81
CA ILE A 99 8.57 -18.96 -14.85
C ILE A 99 8.46 -17.55 -15.46
N PHE A 100 9.22 -17.25 -16.51
CA PHE A 100 9.16 -15.94 -17.17
C PHE A 100 7.98 -15.78 -18.14
N ILE A 101 7.28 -16.86 -18.48
CA ILE A 101 6.07 -16.79 -19.34
C ILE A 101 4.96 -15.97 -18.67
N PRO A 102 4.47 -16.31 -17.46
CA PRO A 102 3.45 -15.51 -16.79
C PRO A 102 3.95 -14.09 -16.46
N LEU A 103 5.25 -13.91 -16.17
CA LEU A 103 5.82 -12.57 -15.98
C LEU A 103 5.75 -11.71 -17.25
N ALA A 104 6.02 -12.30 -18.43
CA ALA A 104 5.90 -11.62 -19.71
C ALA A 104 4.44 -11.32 -20.05
N VAL A 105 3.51 -12.24 -19.76
CA VAL A 105 2.07 -11.99 -19.94
C VAL A 105 1.62 -10.81 -19.07
N TYR A 106 2.03 -10.75 -17.80
CA TYR A 106 1.77 -9.59 -16.94
C TYR A 106 2.29 -8.28 -17.57
N ALA A 107 3.53 -8.27 -18.06
CA ALA A 107 4.10 -7.09 -18.71
C ALA A 107 3.33 -6.65 -19.98
N VAL A 108 2.89 -7.61 -20.79
CA VAL A 108 2.06 -7.34 -21.97
C VAL A 108 0.74 -6.70 -21.57
N PHE A 109 0.03 -7.23 -20.57
CA PHE A 109 -1.24 -6.65 -20.14
C PHE A 109 -1.09 -5.28 -19.46
N VAL A 110 0.03 -5.02 -18.80
CA VAL A 110 0.39 -3.66 -18.33
C VAL A 110 0.49 -2.69 -19.51
N ILE A 111 1.20 -3.08 -20.58
CA ILE A 111 1.34 -2.24 -21.79
C ILE A 111 0.00 -2.04 -22.48
N LEU A 112 -0.75 -3.13 -22.72
CA LEU A 112 -2.04 -3.07 -23.41
C LEU A 112 -3.03 -2.19 -22.63
N SER A 113 -3.13 -2.37 -21.31
CA SER A 113 -4.03 -1.54 -20.48
C SER A 113 -3.62 -0.07 -20.49
N ALA A 114 -2.32 0.25 -20.56
CA ALA A 114 -1.86 1.63 -20.64
C ALA A 114 -2.12 2.26 -22.03
N VAL A 115 -1.85 1.53 -23.10
CA VAL A 115 -2.05 2.02 -24.49
C VAL A 115 -3.53 2.21 -24.81
N PHE A 116 -4.38 1.28 -24.36
CA PHE A 116 -5.82 1.33 -24.55
C PHE A 116 -6.58 2.09 -23.46
N ALA A 117 -5.88 2.68 -22.48
CA ALA A 117 -6.51 3.60 -21.54
C ALA A 117 -7.15 4.78 -22.30
N ASP A 118 -8.24 5.31 -21.72
CA ASP A 118 -8.91 6.51 -22.21
C ASP A 118 -7.88 7.60 -22.52
N SER A 119 -8.01 8.21 -23.70
CA SER A 119 -7.11 9.26 -24.18
C SER A 119 -6.92 10.41 -23.20
N VAL A 120 -7.94 10.74 -22.41
CA VAL A 120 -7.89 11.82 -21.40
C VAL A 120 -6.94 11.45 -20.26
N TYR A 121 -6.93 10.17 -19.84
CA TYR A 121 -6.19 9.69 -18.67
C TYR A 121 -4.93 8.88 -19.03
N ARG A 122 -4.59 8.81 -20.31
CA ARG A 122 -3.45 8.01 -20.81
C ARG A 122 -2.10 8.45 -20.23
N GLU A 123 -1.94 9.74 -19.94
CA GLU A 123 -0.72 10.22 -19.28
C GLU A 123 -0.57 9.64 -17.87
N VAL A 124 -1.66 9.59 -17.11
CA VAL A 124 -1.71 8.91 -15.80
C VAL A 124 -1.38 7.44 -15.97
N ALA A 125 -1.94 6.77 -16.98
CA ALA A 125 -1.65 5.36 -17.26
C ALA A 125 -0.16 5.09 -17.54
N PHE A 126 0.55 6.03 -18.18
CA PHE A 126 1.97 5.88 -18.46
C PHE A 126 2.87 6.25 -17.27
N LYS A 127 2.62 7.40 -16.61
CA LYS A 127 3.51 7.99 -15.60
C LYS A 127 3.10 7.67 -14.16
N GLY A 128 1.84 7.32 -13.96
CA GLY A 128 1.22 7.09 -12.66
C GLY A 128 0.48 8.32 -12.14
N TYR A 129 -0.39 8.08 -11.17
CA TYR A 129 -1.18 9.11 -10.49
C TYR A 129 -0.30 9.88 -9.51
N PRO A 130 -0.51 11.20 -9.32
CA PRO A 130 0.24 11.97 -8.33
C PRO A 130 0.20 11.32 -6.94
N ASP A 131 1.25 11.53 -6.14
CA ASP A 131 1.56 10.85 -4.87
C ASP A 131 1.92 9.36 -4.96
N ARG A 132 1.74 8.73 -6.13
CA ARG A 132 1.95 7.28 -6.33
C ARG A 132 3.00 6.97 -7.38
N TYR A 133 2.83 7.53 -8.56
CA TYR A 133 3.71 7.37 -9.72
C TYR A 133 3.96 5.90 -10.10
N GLU A 134 2.95 5.04 -9.99
CA GLU A 134 3.03 3.62 -10.38
C GLU A 134 2.39 3.34 -11.75
N GLY A 135 2.71 4.18 -12.73
CA GLY A 135 2.30 4.01 -14.11
C GLY A 135 3.03 2.86 -14.82
N MET A 136 2.72 2.68 -16.11
CA MET A 136 3.30 1.66 -16.99
C MET A 136 4.83 1.57 -16.87
N TYR A 137 5.55 2.69 -16.93
CA TYR A 137 7.02 2.68 -16.93
C TYR A 137 7.62 2.09 -15.65
N VAL A 138 7.00 2.38 -14.51
CA VAL A 138 7.43 1.84 -13.21
C VAL A 138 7.06 0.36 -13.10
N LEU A 139 5.85 -0.03 -13.51
CA LEU A 139 5.44 -1.44 -13.48
C LEU A 139 6.31 -2.32 -14.40
N LEU A 140 6.73 -1.82 -15.56
CA LEU A 140 7.69 -2.51 -16.43
C LEU A 140 9.10 -2.56 -15.82
N SER A 141 9.50 -1.50 -15.11
CA SER A 141 10.76 -1.51 -14.37
C SER A 141 10.79 -2.61 -13.32
N TYR A 142 9.68 -2.84 -12.61
CA TYR A 142 9.55 -3.95 -11.66
C TYR A 142 9.76 -5.32 -12.31
N VAL A 143 9.14 -5.56 -13.47
CA VAL A 143 9.34 -6.79 -14.24
C VAL A 143 10.81 -6.98 -14.62
N LEU A 144 11.44 -5.91 -15.10
CA LEU A 144 12.85 -5.92 -15.49
C LEU A 144 13.77 -6.14 -14.30
N ILE A 145 13.53 -5.51 -13.14
CA ILE A 145 14.28 -5.73 -11.89
C ILE A 145 14.32 -7.21 -11.55
N THR A 146 13.15 -7.87 -11.57
CA THR A 146 13.05 -9.31 -11.30
C THR A 146 13.81 -10.14 -12.33
N PHE A 147 13.64 -9.84 -13.62
CA PHE A 147 14.32 -10.56 -14.69
C PHE A 147 15.86 -10.41 -14.62
N ILE A 148 16.34 -9.19 -14.38
CA ILE A 148 17.77 -8.87 -14.25
C ILE A 148 18.35 -9.59 -13.03
N ALA A 149 17.72 -9.44 -11.86
CA ALA A 149 18.19 -10.08 -10.62
C ALA A 149 18.28 -11.61 -10.77
N ALA A 150 17.30 -12.25 -11.40
CA ALA A 150 17.29 -13.69 -11.64
C ALA A 150 18.46 -14.21 -12.51
N HIS A 151 19.04 -13.32 -13.34
CA HIS A 151 20.08 -13.68 -14.30
C HIS A 151 21.49 -13.20 -13.92
N ILE A 152 21.61 -12.07 -13.23
CA ILE A 152 22.90 -11.48 -12.88
C ILE A 152 23.45 -12.03 -11.54
N VAL A 153 22.56 -12.42 -10.62
CA VAL A 153 22.94 -13.02 -9.34
C VAL A 153 23.30 -14.48 -9.55
N ARG A 154 24.56 -14.84 -9.23
CA ARG A 154 25.13 -16.17 -9.50
C ARG A 154 26.02 -16.72 -8.38
N THR A 155 26.45 -15.89 -7.43
CA THR A 155 27.40 -16.27 -6.38
C THR A 155 26.91 -15.86 -4.99
N GLU A 156 27.52 -16.43 -3.93
CA GLU A 156 27.26 -16.01 -2.54
C GLU A 156 27.64 -14.53 -2.32
N ASN A 157 28.69 -14.04 -2.99
CA ASN A 157 29.10 -12.64 -2.89
C ASN A 157 28.06 -11.70 -3.52
N HIS A 158 27.42 -12.10 -4.62
CA HIS A 158 26.34 -11.33 -5.22
C HIS A 158 25.13 -11.24 -4.27
N LEU A 159 24.79 -12.35 -3.60
CA LEU A 159 23.74 -12.36 -2.58
C LEU A 159 24.08 -11.44 -1.41
N LYS A 160 25.31 -11.51 -0.89
CA LYS A 160 25.78 -10.64 0.20
C LYS A 160 25.73 -9.17 -0.19
N LEU A 161 26.11 -8.82 -1.42
CA LEU A 161 26.03 -7.45 -1.91
C LEU A 161 24.58 -6.98 -1.94
N VAL A 162 23.70 -7.65 -2.67
CA VAL A 162 22.31 -7.20 -2.87
C VAL A 162 21.53 -7.20 -1.55
N LEU A 163 21.60 -8.28 -0.77
CA LEU A 163 20.88 -8.37 0.50
C LEU A 163 21.53 -7.49 1.58
N GLY A 164 22.86 -7.40 1.62
CA GLY A 164 23.57 -6.54 2.55
C GLY A 164 23.23 -5.06 2.31
N SER A 165 23.18 -4.63 1.05
CA SER A 165 22.72 -3.30 0.64
C SER A 165 21.27 -3.02 1.08
N LEU A 166 20.36 -3.97 0.90
CA LEU A 166 18.98 -3.87 1.35
C LEU A 166 18.88 -3.76 2.88
N LEU A 167 19.58 -4.63 3.62
CA LEU A 167 19.56 -4.62 5.09
C LEU A 167 20.21 -3.38 5.68
N ALA A 168 21.26 -2.85 5.04
CA ALA A 168 21.87 -1.57 5.43
C ALA A 168 20.86 -0.42 5.27
N SER A 169 20.15 -0.36 4.14
CA SER A 169 19.11 0.63 3.91
C SER A 169 17.95 0.50 4.91
N ALA A 170 17.46 -0.72 5.12
CA ALA A 170 16.41 -0.97 6.10
C ALA A 170 16.83 -0.57 7.53
N SER A 171 18.11 -0.70 7.88
CA SER A 171 18.66 -0.21 9.15
C SER A 171 18.61 1.30 9.23
N VAL A 172 19.07 2.03 8.21
CA VAL A 172 18.98 3.50 8.14
C VAL A 172 17.53 3.97 8.28
N LEU A 173 16.63 3.38 7.51
CA LEU A 173 15.19 3.67 7.57
C LEU A 173 14.59 3.40 8.95
N SER A 174 15.05 2.32 9.60
CA SER A 174 14.58 1.94 10.93
C SER A 174 15.09 2.89 12.02
N VAL A 175 16.34 3.36 11.91
CA VAL A 175 16.89 4.38 12.81
C VAL A 175 16.09 5.68 12.66
N LEU A 176 15.87 6.14 11.43
CA LEU A 176 15.03 7.31 11.15
C LEU A 176 13.63 7.17 11.78
N GLY A 177 13.01 6.00 11.60
CA GLY A 177 11.68 5.75 12.15
C GLY A 177 11.62 5.72 13.67
N VAL A 178 12.64 5.18 14.36
CA VAL A 178 12.72 5.24 15.82
C VAL A 178 12.82 6.69 16.30
N PHE A 179 13.65 7.52 15.66
CA PHE A 179 13.75 8.94 16.01
C PHE A 179 12.46 9.72 15.74
N GLN A 180 11.78 9.46 14.62
CA GLN A 180 10.45 10.02 14.33
C GLN A 180 9.44 9.66 15.43
N TYR A 181 9.42 8.40 15.86
CA TYR A 181 8.53 7.94 16.92
C TYR A 181 8.77 8.70 18.23
N LEU A 182 10.03 8.87 18.61
CA LEU A 182 10.45 9.59 19.83
C LEU A 182 10.28 11.12 19.75
N GLY A 183 9.84 11.66 18.60
CA GLY A 183 9.64 13.10 18.40
C GLY A 183 10.87 13.87 17.91
N TYR A 184 11.97 13.17 17.60
CA TYR A 184 13.20 13.75 17.03
C TYR A 184 13.27 13.52 15.51
N ASP A 185 12.22 13.89 14.79
CA ASP A 185 12.15 13.67 13.34
C ASP A 185 13.25 14.45 12.59
N PHE A 186 14.16 13.70 11.96
CA PHE A 186 15.26 14.25 11.18
C PHE A 186 14.78 15.24 10.11
N PHE A 187 13.69 14.94 9.40
CA PHE A 187 13.18 15.79 8.32
C PHE A 187 12.55 17.09 8.84
N ARG A 188 12.17 17.15 10.12
CA ARG A 188 11.69 18.38 10.76
C ARG A 188 12.83 19.30 11.19
N SER A 189 14.04 18.78 11.37
CA SER A 189 15.22 19.59 11.71
C SER A 189 15.58 20.57 10.59
N GLU A 190 16.24 21.67 10.94
CA GLU A 190 16.72 22.67 9.96
C GLU A 190 17.60 22.02 8.88
N PHE A 191 18.55 21.19 9.30
CA PHE A 191 19.41 20.44 8.39
C PHE A 191 18.63 19.49 7.47
N GLY A 192 17.68 18.74 8.03
CA GLY A 192 16.84 17.83 7.23
C GLY A 192 15.98 18.56 6.19
N ARG A 193 15.40 19.71 6.56
CA ARG A 193 14.63 20.56 5.63
C ARG A 193 15.49 21.06 4.47
N THR A 194 16.72 21.48 4.73
CA THR A 194 17.67 21.92 3.68
C THR A 194 18.01 20.79 2.70
N LEU A 195 18.05 19.53 3.16
CA LEU A 195 18.31 18.38 2.28
C LEU A 195 17.13 18.02 1.39
N ILE A 196 15.90 18.14 1.89
CA ILE A 196 14.70 17.66 1.17
C ILE A 196 13.96 18.75 0.39
N ILE A 197 14.30 20.04 0.60
CA ILE A 197 13.63 21.18 -0.05
C ILE A 197 14.63 21.91 -0.97
N PRO A 198 14.37 21.97 -2.29
CA PRO A 198 15.18 22.73 -3.24
C PRO A 198 15.41 24.17 -2.80
N GLU A 199 16.57 24.73 -3.14
CA GLU A 199 16.95 26.12 -2.85
C GLU A 199 15.92 27.12 -3.40
N PHE A 200 15.32 26.84 -4.55
CA PHE A 200 14.24 27.65 -5.12
C PHE A 200 13.05 27.85 -4.16
N TYR A 201 12.80 26.92 -3.24
CA TYR A 201 11.73 26.98 -2.23
C TYR A 201 12.24 27.35 -0.83
N GLU A 202 13.41 27.97 -0.73
CA GLU A 202 14.01 28.33 0.56
C GLU A 202 13.10 29.22 1.42
N SER A 203 12.40 30.17 0.81
CA SER A 203 11.52 31.12 1.51
C SER A 203 10.36 30.44 2.27
N ILE A 204 9.94 29.24 1.85
CA ILE A 204 8.84 28.49 2.48
C ILE A 204 9.31 27.38 3.42
N ARG A 205 10.63 27.12 3.55
CA ARG A 205 11.17 26.04 4.40
C ARG A 205 10.69 26.10 5.84
N GLY A 206 10.60 27.30 6.40
CA GLY A 206 10.13 27.52 7.78
C GLY A 206 8.64 27.20 7.96
N SER A 207 7.84 27.40 6.92
CA SER A 207 6.38 27.29 6.93
C SER A 207 5.81 25.91 6.60
N ILE A 208 6.66 24.95 6.19
CA ILE A 208 6.19 23.58 5.89
C ILE A 208 5.80 22.87 7.19
N ASP A 209 4.53 22.51 7.27
CA ASP A 209 3.99 21.67 8.34
C ASP A 209 4.08 20.18 7.98
N PHE A 210 4.34 19.35 8.98
CA PHE A 210 4.49 17.91 8.82
C PHE A 210 3.26 17.20 9.39
N ALA A 211 2.50 16.55 8.51
CA ALA A 211 1.23 15.91 8.86
C ALA A 211 1.33 14.84 9.96
N PHE A 212 2.45 14.12 10.05
CA PHE A 212 2.66 13.09 11.08
C PHE A 212 3.26 13.68 12.35
N GLY A 213 2.48 13.71 13.45
CA GLY A 213 2.95 14.10 14.78
C GLY A 213 3.86 13.06 15.46
N THR A 214 4.11 13.25 16.76
CA THR A 214 4.90 12.30 17.58
C THR A 214 4.21 10.92 17.67
N ASN A 215 4.99 9.88 17.99
CA ASN A 215 4.52 8.49 18.06
C ASN A 215 3.96 7.93 16.74
N ALA A 216 4.50 8.38 15.60
CA ALA A 216 4.18 7.86 14.27
C ALA A 216 5.46 7.60 13.48
N ILE A 217 5.51 6.47 12.76
CA ILE A 217 6.64 6.10 11.92
C ILE A 217 6.19 6.09 10.46
N TYR A 218 6.59 7.13 9.72
CA TYR A 218 6.46 7.14 8.26
C TYR A 218 7.80 6.85 7.56
N SER A 219 8.92 6.94 8.28
CA SER A 219 10.29 6.84 7.77
C SER A 219 10.45 7.72 6.53
N THR A 220 10.65 7.12 5.36
CA THR A 220 10.65 7.80 4.05
C THR A 220 9.49 7.33 3.17
N MET A 221 8.49 6.63 3.73
CA MET A 221 7.57 5.74 3.00
C MET A 221 6.20 6.34 2.72
N TYR A 222 6.02 7.68 2.73
CA TYR A 222 4.75 8.42 2.52
C TYR A 222 3.65 8.17 3.57
N ASN A 223 3.44 6.92 3.99
CA ASN A 223 2.39 6.48 4.91
C ASN A 223 2.88 5.34 5.81
N THR A 224 2.40 5.30 7.05
CA THR A 224 2.81 4.28 8.03
C THR A 224 2.41 2.85 7.63
N ASN A 225 1.37 2.68 6.81
CA ASN A 225 1.00 1.37 6.27
C ASN A 225 2.06 0.79 5.34
N TYR A 226 2.72 1.64 4.56
CA TYR A 226 3.82 1.23 3.69
C TYR A 226 5.07 0.88 4.49
N VAL A 227 5.33 1.57 5.62
CA VAL A 227 6.37 1.14 6.59
C VAL A 227 6.09 -0.27 7.08
N GLY A 228 4.86 -0.56 7.53
CA GLY A 228 4.51 -1.91 7.98
C GLY A 228 4.72 -2.99 6.91
N SER A 229 4.34 -2.70 5.66
CA SER A 229 4.49 -3.63 4.52
C SER A 229 5.95 -3.82 4.09
N TYR A 230 6.79 -2.79 4.22
CA TYR A 230 8.22 -2.88 3.99
C TYR A 230 8.92 -3.67 5.11
N MET A 231 8.68 -3.28 6.36
CA MET A 231 9.35 -3.84 7.53
C MET A 231 9.03 -5.31 7.72
N VAL A 232 7.80 -5.77 7.40
CA VAL A 232 7.49 -7.20 7.51
C VAL A 232 8.38 -8.07 6.62
N MET A 233 8.69 -7.65 5.39
CA MET A 233 9.62 -8.37 4.52
C MET A 233 11.01 -8.45 5.16
N ILE A 234 11.51 -7.31 5.66
CA ILE A 234 12.85 -7.23 6.24
C ILE A 234 12.96 -8.02 7.54
N VAL A 235 11.95 -7.95 8.40
CA VAL A 235 11.89 -8.71 9.66
C VAL A 235 11.95 -10.20 9.36
N ILE A 236 11.15 -10.71 8.41
CA ILE A 236 11.09 -12.14 8.10
C ILE A 236 12.43 -12.66 7.54
N ILE A 237 13.01 -11.99 6.53
CA ILE A 237 14.32 -12.43 6.01
C ILE A 237 15.42 -12.34 7.06
N THR A 238 15.45 -11.26 7.86
CA THR A 238 16.47 -11.08 8.91
C THR A 238 16.32 -12.11 10.02
N MET A 239 15.09 -12.46 10.40
CA MET A 239 14.78 -13.51 11.37
C MET A 239 15.32 -14.87 10.90
N VAL A 240 15.09 -15.22 9.63
CA VAL A 240 15.64 -16.46 9.03
C VAL A 240 17.16 -16.44 8.99
N LEU A 241 17.78 -15.32 8.57
CA LEU A 241 19.24 -15.18 8.55
C LEU A 241 19.85 -15.29 9.96
N PHE A 242 19.21 -14.67 10.97
CA PHE A 242 19.63 -14.75 12.37
C PHE A 242 19.54 -16.18 12.91
N LEU A 243 18.45 -16.90 12.66
CA LEU A 243 18.27 -18.28 13.09
C LEU A 243 19.39 -19.19 12.56
N PHE A 244 19.75 -19.06 11.29
CA PHE A 244 20.69 -19.96 10.61
C PHE A 244 22.15 -19.52 10.66
N SER A 245 22.41 -18.27 11.06
CA SER A 245 23.77 -17.76 11.19
C SER A 245 24.57 -18.56 12.22
N ARG A 246 25.78 -18.99 11.86
CA ARG A 246 26.71 -19.67 12.79
C ARG A 246 27.80 -18.74 13.32
N ASN A 247 27.94 -17.57 12.70
CA ASN A 247 28.98 -16.60 13.03
C ASN A 247 28.45 -15.60 14.08
N GLN A 248 29.24 -15.32 15.13
CA GLN A 248 28.84 -14.43 16.21
C GLN A 248 28.66 -12.96 15.76
N ILE A 249 29.54 -12.47 14.89
CA ILE A 249 29.43 -11.11 14.32
C ILE A 249 28.16 -11.01 13.48
N SER A 250 27.87 -12.01 12.65
CA SER A 250 26.63 -12.06 11.87
C SER A 250 25.40 -12.18 12.78
N ASN A 251 25.46 -12.93 13.88
CA ASN A 251 24.38 -12.99 14.86
C ASN A 251 24.12 -11.62 15.50
N LEU A 252 25.17 -10.92 15.93
CA LEU A 252 25.05 -9.57 16.48
C LEU A 252 24.42 -8.62 15.47
N LEU A 253 24.95 -8.61 14.24
CA LEU A 253 24.43 -7.76 13.16
C LEU A 253 22.95 -8.04 12.86
N TYR A 254 22.59 -9.30 12.56
CA TYR A 254 21.20 -9.63 12.26
C TYR A 254 20.27 -9.43 13.47
N GLY A 255 20.75 -9.67 14.69
CA GLY A 255 20.02 -9.40 15.92
C GLY A 255 19.69 -7.90 16.07
N SER A 256 20.68 -7.02 15.88
CA SER A 256 20.48 -5.56 15.93
C SER A 256 19.52 -5.08 14.85
N ILE A 257 19.66 -5.58 13.61
CA ILE A 257 18.75 -5.22 12.50
C ILE A 257 17.33 -5.70 12.79
N LEU A 258 17.18 -6.92 13.33
CA LEU A 258 15.88 -7.48 13.69
C LEU A 258 15.19 -6.61 14.76
N ILE A 259 15.92 -6.16 15.78
CA ILE A 259 15.37 -5.25 16.81
C ILE A 259 14.89 -3.94 16.17
N LEU A 260 15.73 -3.29 15.36
CA LEU A 260 15.40 -2.01 14.73
C LEU A 260 14.18 -2.12 13.80
N THR A 261 14.18 -3.12 12.92
CA THR A 261 13.11 -3.33 11.93
C THR A 261 11.81 -3.79 12.59
N PHE A 262 11.88 -4.61 13.64
CA PHE A 262 10.71 -5.02 14.41
C PHE A 262 10.12 -3.84 15.20
N SER A 263 10.94 -2.98 15.81
CA SER A 263 10.46 -1.73 16.44
C SER A 263 9.69 -0.86 15.45
N ASN A 264 10.15 -0.77 14.20
CA ASN A 264 9.47 -0.01 13.15
C ASN A 264 8.17 -0.68 12.69
N LEU A 265 8.15 -2.01 12.59
CA LEU A 265 6.94 -2.77 12.29
C LEU A 265 5.83 -2.46 13.30
N ILE A 266 6.14 -2.52 14.60
CA ILE A 266 5.18 -2.22 15.68
C ILE A 266 4.86 -0.71 15.74
N GLY A 267 5.87 0.15 15.74
CA GLY A 267 5.71 1.60 15.85
C GLY A 267 5.01 2.27 14.65
N SER A 268 4.98 1.62 13.49
CA SER A 268 4.19 2.07 12.33
C SER A 268 2.67 2.00 12.58
N ASN A 269 2.25 1.21 13.57
CA ASN A 269 0.84 0.95 13.89
C ASN A 269 0.03 0.36 12.72
N SER A 270 0.70 -0.23 11.72
CA SER A 270 0.04 -0.79 10.54
C SER A 270 -0.55 -2.18 10.81
N ARG A 271 -1.89 -2.27 10.79
CA ARG A 271 -2.61 -3.56 10.88
C ARG A 271 -2.22 -4.53 9.75
N ALA A 272 -2.03 -4.02 8.54
CA ALA A 272 -1.62 -4.84 7.39
C ALA A 272 -0.25 -5.52 7.61
N GLY A 273 0.73 -4.76 8.14
CA GLY A 273 2.04 -5.31 8.49
C GLY A 273 1.98 -6.37 9.59
N LEU A 274 1.18 -6.12 10.64
CA LEU A 274 1.01 -7.07 11.75
C LEU A 274 0.34 -8.38 11.30
N VAL A 275 -0.71 -8.31 10.49
CA VAL A 275 -1.38 -9.51 9.94
C VAL A 275 -0.41 -10.30 9.07
N GLY A 276 0.32 -9.64 8.17
CA GLY A 276 1.34 -10.28 7.34
C GLY A 276 2.42 -10.98 8.16
N PHE A 277 2.86 -10.36 9.26
CA PHE A 277 3.84 -10.94 10.17
C PHE A 277 3.31 -12.20 10.85
N LEU A 278 2.14 -12.12 11.49
CA LEU A 278 1.57 -13.21 12.27
C LEU A 278 1.28 -14.45 11.42
N PHE A 279 0.66 -14.28 10.27
CA PHE A 279 0.37 -15.41 9.37
C PHE A 279 1.65 -16.03 8.79
N THR A 280 2.63 -15.20 8.43
CA THR A 280 3.92 -15.72 7.93
C THR A 280 4.70 -16.42 9.03
N LEU A 281 4.60 -15.97 10.28
CA LEU A 281 5.21 -16.64 11.42
C LEU A 281 4.65 -18.05 11.61
N ILE A 282 3.33 -18.23 11.47
CA ILE A 282 2.69 -19.57 11.50
C ILE A 282 3.25 -20.44 10.37
N ILE A 283 3.30 -19.92 9.15
CA ILE A 283 3.86 -20.63 7.99
C ILE A 283 5.33 -21.02 8.22
N MET A 284 6.14 -20.10 8.76
CA MET A 284 7.54 -20.34 9.08
C MET A 284 7.69 -21.44 10.13
N ILE A 285 6.85 -21.45 11.17
CA ILE A 285 6.86 -22.51 12.20
C ILE A 285 6.58 -23.87 11.56
N ILE A 286 5.59 -23.96 10.66
CA ILE A 286 5.23 -25.21 9.98
C ILE A 286 6.38 -25.73 9.11
N PHE A 287 7.00 -24.87 8.29
CA PHE A 287 8.02 -25.31 7.34
C PHE A 287 9.41 -25.51 7.97
N MET A 288 9.69 -24.85 9.10
CA MET A 288 11.03 -24.77 9.69
C MET A 288 11.08 -25.26 11.14
N TYR A 289 10.12 -26.11 11.55
CA TYR A 289 10.00 -26.58 12.95
C TYR A 289 11.29 -27.26 13.45
N GLU A 290 11.96 -28.07 12.62
CA GLU A 290 13.19 -28.77 13.00
C GLU A 290 14.32 -27.79 13.32
N GLU A 291 14.47 -26.76 12.50
CA GLU A 291 15.50 -25.75 12.70
C GLU A 291 15.18 -24.80 13.84
N ILE A 292 13.90 -24.51 14.09
CA ILE A 292 13.41 -23.75 15.25
C ILE A 292 13.74 -24.51 16.55
N LEU A 293 13.38 -25.79 16.64
CA LEU A 293 13.68 -26.62 17.82
C LEU A 293 15.19 -26.74 18.06
N ARG A 294 15.98 -26.94 17.00
CA ARG A 294 17.44 -27.02 17.10
C ARG A 294 18.07 -25.72 17.60
N ASN A 295 17.48 -24.56 17.29
CA ASN A 295 18.00 -23.24 17.64
C ASN A 295 17.18 -22.53 18.74
N TRP A 296 16.57 -23.28 19.67
CA TRP A 296 15.64 -22.75 20.67
C TRP A 296 16.14 -21.53 21.46
N ARG A 297 17.45 -21.43 21.76
CA ARG A 297 18.03 -20.25 22.45
C ARG A 297 17.88 -18.96 21.63
N LYS A 298 18.07 -19.04 20.31
CA LYS A 298 17.83 -17.90 19.41
C LYS A 298 16.35 -17.61 19.28
N VAL A 299 15.51 -18.65 19.25
CA VAL A 299 14.06 -18.49 19.25
C VAL A 299 13.60 -17.74 20.50
N LEU A 300 14.14 -18.05 21.68
CA LEU A 300 13.86 -17.29 22.89
C LEU A 300 14.21 -15.81 22.74
N LEU A 301 15.36 -15.47 22.13
CA LEU A 301 15.70 -14.07 21.86
C LEU A 301 14.71 -13.40 20.90
N ILE A 302 14.30 -14.12 19.84
CA ILE A 302 13.32 -13.61 18.87
C ILE A 302 11.93 -13.46 19.48
N VAL A 303 11.61 -14.14 20.58
CA VAL A 303 10.34 -13.95 21.29
C VAL A 303 10.46 -12.85 22.34
N LEU A 304 11.44 -12.95 23.22
CA LEU A 304 11.58 -12.08 24.38
C LEU A 304 11.92 -10.64 23.99
N VAL A 305 12.80 -10.43 23.02
CA VAL A 305 13.23 -9.08 22.64
C VAL A 305 12.08 -8.30 21.97
N PRO A 306 11.37 -8.85 20.97
CA PRO A 306 10.10 -8.29 20.49
C PRO A 306 9.06 -7.98 21.57
N LEU A 307 8.86 -8.84 22.57
CA LEU A 307 7.93 -8.57 23.66
C LEU A 307 8.35 -7.35 24.48
N LEU A 308 9.65 -7.21 24.78
CA LEU A 308 10.19 -6.03 25.45
C LEU A 308 10.02 -4.77 24.60
N VAL A 309 10.28 -4.86 23.29
CA VAL A 309 10.07 -3.75 22.34
C VAL A 309 8.60 -3.32 22.31
N VAL A 310 7.65 -4.26 22.22
CA VAL A 310 6.22 -3.96 22.27
C VAL A 310 5.85 -3.26 23.58
N GLY A 311 6.31 -3.77 24.72
CA GLY A 311 6.06 -3.16 26.03
C GLY A 311 6.61 -1.73 26.12
N LEU A 312 7.82 -1.49 25.62
CA LEU A 312 8.44 -0.16 25.61
C LEU A 312 7.69 0.82 24.69
N ILE A 313 7.31 0.39 23.49
CA ILE A 313 6.57 1.21 22.52
C ILE A 313 5.16 1.53 23.04
N ASP A 314 4.48 0.57 23.68
CA ASP A 314 3.15 0.77 24.24
C ASP A 314 3.18 1.72 25.45
N TYR A 315 4.16 1.55 26.34
CA TYR A 315 4.39 2.46 27.47
C TYR A 315 4.63 3.89 27.01
N THR A 316 5.51 4.08 26.01
CA THR A 316 5.84 5.42 25.48
C THR A 316 4.71 6.07 24.68
N SER A 317 3.78 5.28 24.13
CA SER A 317 2.62 5.81 23.38
C SER A 317 1.32 5.92 24.18
N GLY A 318 1.34 5.58 25.48
CA GLY A 318 0.14 5.63 26.32
C GLY A 318 -0.92 4.59 25.93
N GLY A 319 -0.52 3.37 25.56
CA GLY A 319 -1.46 2.27 25.27
C GLY A 319 -1.96 2.20 23.82
N ARG A 320 -1.34 2.95 22.90
CA ARG A 320 -1.77 3.01 21.49
C ARG A 320 -1.61 1.66 20.78
N VAL A 321 -0.54 0.92 21.08
CA VAL A 321 -0.28 -0.40 20.48
C VAL A 321 -1.32 -1.41 20.97
N ALA A 322 -1.59 -1.43 22.28
CA ALA A 322 -2.62 -2.29 22.86
C ALA A 322 -4.02 -2.00 22.27
N SER A 323 -4.37 -0.73 22.10
CA SER A 323 -5.62 -0.32 21.45
C SER A 323 -5.71 -0.81 20.00
N ASN A 324 -4.61 -0.72 19.24
CA ASN A 324 -4.59 -1.21 17.85
C ASN A 324 -4.74 -2.73 17.77
N ILE A 325 -4.08 -3.49 18.67
CA ILE A 325 -4.23 -4.95 18.75
C ILE A 325 -5.68 -5.33 19.09
N LYS A 326 -6.32 -4.60 20.02
CA LYS A 326 -7.73 -4.79 20.36
C LYS A 326 -8.65 -4.53 19.16
N ASN A 327 -8.41 -3.46 18.40
CA ASN A 327 -9.21 -3.18 17.21
C ASN A 327 -9.01 -4.24 16.12
N LEU A 328 -7.79 -4.74 15.95
CA LEU A 328 -7.51 -5.84 15.02
C LEU A 328 -8.25 -7.13 15.41
N SER A 329 -8.33 -7.47 16.71
CA SER A 329 -9.06 -8.66 17.14
C SER A 329 -10.57 -8.53 16.95
N LEU A 330 -11.11 -7.32 17.08
CA LEU A 330 -12.50 -7.02 16.73
C LEU A 330 -12.74 -7.18 15.22
N ASP A 331 -11.88 -6.61 14.37
CA ASP A 331 -11.99 -6.77 12.92
C ASP A 331 -11.98 -8.26 12.49
N VAL A 332 -11.09 -9.07 13.10
CA VAL A 332 -11.02 -10.52 12.82
C VAL A 332 -12.29 -11.24 13.28
N ARG A 333 -12.83 -10.87 14.45
CA ARG A 333 -14.07 -11.45 14.98
C ARG A 333 -15.25 -11.13 14.07
N ASP A 334 -15.38 -9.88 13.63
CA ASP A 334 -16.47 -9.44 12.75
C ASP A 334 -16.40 -10.19 11.41
N MET A 335 -15.19 -10.36 10.86
CA MET A 335 -14.97 -11.17 9.65
C MET A 335 -15.37 -12.64 9.85
N LEU A 336 -14.98 -13.27 10.97
CA LEU A 336 -15.34 -14.66 11.25
C LEU A 336 -16.84 -14.85 11.46
N ASN A 337 -17.50 -13.91 12.15
CA ASN A 337 -18.95 -13.92 12.34
C ASN A 337 -19.69 -13.80 11.00
N ALA A 338 -19.17 -12.99 10.07
CA ALA A 338 -19.74 -12.84 8.74
C ALA A 338 -19.59 -14.10 7.87
N VAL A 339 -18.51 -14.86 8.05
CA VAL A 339 -18.33 -16.15 7.35
C VAL A 339 -19.25 -17.24 7.92
N GLY A 340 -19.69 -17.11 9.18
CA GLY A 340 -20.53 -18.08 9.88
C GLY A 340 -22.04 -17.81 9.84
N LYS A 341 -22.50 -16.61 9.46
CA LYS A 341 -23.92 -16.27 9.35
C LYS A 341 -24.38 -16.29 7.89
N GLN A 342 -25.46 -17.02 7.60
CA GLN A 342 -26.27 -16.77 6.41
C GLN A 342 -26.90 -15.38 6.59
N TYR A 343 -26.84 -14.54 5.55
CA TYR A 343 -27.24 -13.13 5.57
C TYR A 343 -28.71 -12.96 5.98
N ASP A 344 -28.97 -12.86 7.28
CA ASP A 344 -30.19 -12.31 7.84
C ASP A 344 -29.84 -10.96 8.47
N GLU A 345 -30.53 -9.94 7.97
CA GLU A 345 -30.55 -8.51 8.30
C GLU A 345 -29.23 -7.80 8.67
N PRO A 346 -28.91 -6.66 8.02
CA PRO A 346 -27.74 -5.86 8.39
C PRO A 346 -27.90 -5.36 9.84
N GLU A 347 -27.10 -5.86 10.77
CA GLU A 347 -26.92 -5.24 12.09
C GLU A 347 -26.49 -3.78 11.90
N GLU A 348 -27.17 -2.85 12.58
CA GLU A 348 -26.91 -1.42 12.45
C GLU A 348 -25.43 -1.08 12.64
N PRO A 349 -24.86 -0.21 11.78
CA PRO A 349 -23.46 0.14 11.87
C PRO A 349 -23.18 0.89 13.17
N LYS A 350 -22.60 0.18 14.14
CA LYS A 350 -21.93 0.79 15.30
C LYS A 350 -20.73 1.58 14.79
N ARG A 351 -20.91 2.88 14.44
CA ARG A 351 -19.91 3.97 14.62
C ARG A 351 -20.19 5.29 13.88
N GLN A 352 -21.29 5.52 13.16
CA GLN A 352 -21.54 6.85 12.57
C GLN A 352 -22.97 7.33 12.82
N ALA A 353 -23.11 8.60 13.21
CA ALA A 353 -24.39 9.22 13.56
C ALA A 353 -25.29 9.47 12.33
N PHE A 354 -24.72 9.52 11.12
CA PHE A 354 -25.45 9.72 9.86
C PHE A 354 -25.93 8.39 9.29
N ASN A 355 -27.23 8.27 8.97
CA ASN A 355 -27.82 7.07 8.40
C ASN A 355 -28.04 7.19 6.88
N ASN A 356 -28.75 8.24 6.45
CA ASN A 356 -29.07 8.47 5.04
C ASN A 356 -29.46 9.93 4.75
N MET A 357 -29.62 10.27 3.47
CA MET A 357 -30.19 11.54 3.04
C MET A 357 -31.14 11.32 1.86
N TYR A 358 -32.28 12.00 1.88
CA TYR A 358 -33.31 11.92 0.84
C TYR A 358 -33.55 13.31 0.26
N LEU A 359 -33.52 13.42 -1.07
CA LEU A 359 -33.79 14.66 -1.81
C LEU A 359 -35.10 14.49 -2.59
N ASN A 360 -36.06 15.39 -2.40
CA ASN A 360 -37.36 15.35 -3.07
C ASN A 360 -37.88 16.77 -3.35
N GLY A 361 -37.70 17.23 -4.59
CA GLY A 361 -38.12 18.58 -5.00
C GLY A 361 -37.51 19.65 -4.10
N ASN A 362 -38.34 20.45 -3.46
CA ASN A 362 -37.93 21.51 -2.54
C ASN A 362 -37.58 21.05 -1.12
N LYS A 363 -37.42 19.73 -0.89
CA LYS A 363 -37.14 19.15 0.43
C LYS A 363 -35.88 18.29 0.41
N ALA A 364 -35.09 18.42 1.48
CA ALA A 364 -34.00 17.51 1.80
C ALA A 364 -34.15 17.02 3.24
N THR A 365 -34.23 15.70 3.42
CA THR A 365 -34.26 15.06 4.74
C THR A 365 -32.90 14.45 5.03
N ILE A 366 -32.27 14.86 6.12
CA ILE A 366 -31.03 14.28 6.63
C ILE A 366 -31.39 13.40 7.81
N ASP A 367 -31.17 12.09 7.65
CA ASP A 367 -31.53 11.07 8.62
C ASP A 367 -30.30 10.68 9.45
N MET A 368 -30.38 10.91 10.76
CA MET A 368 -29.37 10.51 11.74
C MET A 368 -29.89 9.31 12.54
N THR A 369 -29.00 8.59 13.20
CA THR A 369 -29.35 7.40 14.01
C THR A 369 -30.35 7.68 15.13
N THR A 370 -30.47 8.94 15.57
CA THR A 370 -31.27 9.34 16.72
C THR A 370 -32.42 10.27 16.37
N GLU A 371 -32.30 11.05 15.30
CA GLU A 371 -33.29 12.03 14.84
C GLU A 371 -33.08 12.35 13.36
N SER A 372 -34.03 13.02 12.72
CA SER A 372 -33.86 13.53 11.36
C SER A 372 -34.16 15.03 11.31
N ILE A 373 -33.51 15.74 10.40
CA ILE A 373 -33.84 17.14 10.08
C ILE A 373 -34.26 17.24 8.62
N GLN A 374 -35.43 17.84 8.38
CA GLN A 374 -35.86 18.19 7.03
C GLN A 374 -35.63 19.69 6.79
N VAL A 375 -34.89 20.00 5.74
CA VAL A 375 -34.77 21.34 5.17
C VAL A 375 -35.78 21.47 4.03
N GLN A 376 -36.61 22.50 4.05
CA GLN A 376 -37.57 22.78 3.00
C GLN A 376 -37.42 24.22 2.50
N THR A 377 -37.28 24.41 1.20
CA THR A 377 -37.38 25.72 0.57
C THR A 377 -38.86 26.15 0.54
N ILE A 378 -39.17 27.31 1.14
CA ILE A 378 -40.53 27.86 1.25
C ILE A 378 -40.76 29.11 0.39
N SER A 379 -39.68 29.74 -0.08
CA SER A 379 -39.71 30.90 -0.97
C SER A 379 -38.84 30.65 -2.20
N LEU A 380 -39.24 31.16 -3.36
CA LEU A 380 -38.46 31.08 -4.60
C LEU A 380 -37.69 32.38 -4.83
N ASN A 381 -36.37 32.29 -5.01
CA ASN A 381 -35.54 33.45 -5.37
C ASN A 381 -34.84 33.22 -6.72
N GLN A 382 -35.29 33.95 -7.75
CA GLN A 382 -34.78 33.80 -9.11
C GLN A 382 -33.32 34.24 -9.29
N ASN A 383 -32.81 35.07 -8.37
CA ASN A 383 -31.41 35.53 -8.40
C ASN A 383 -30.47 34.56 -7.67
N LEU A 384 -30.98 33.42 -7.17
CA LEU A 384 -30.23 32.43 -6.39
C LEU A 384 -29.57 33.00 -5.13
N ASP A 385 -30.11 34.10 -4.61
CA ASP A 385 -29.63 34.77 -3.41
C ASP A 385 -30.59 34.51 -2.26
N TYR A 386 -30.47 33.32 -1.65
CA TYR A 386 -31.38 32.90 -0.58
C TYR A 386 -30.88 33.33 0.79
N ASP A 387 -31.84 33.67 1.65
CA ASP A 387 -31.62 33.93 3.08
C ASP A 387 -32.26 32.84 3.94
N ILE A 388 -31.92 32.82 5.24
CA ILE A 388 -32.49 31.88 6.21
C ILE A 388 -34.03 31.87 6.20
N SER A 389 -34.66 33.04 5.96
CA SER A 389 -36.12 33.16 5.91
C SER A 389 -36.78 32.41 4.76
N ASP A 390 -36.00 32.00 3.75
CA ASP A 390 -36.50 31.24 2.61
C ASP A 390 -36.58 29.74 2.88
N PHE A 391 -36.19 29.31 4.09
CA PHE A 391 -36.19 27.91 4.52
C PHE A 391 -37.06 27.68 5.76
N ALA A 392 -37.68 26.50 5.79
CA ALA A 392 -38.29 25.93 6.99
C ALA A 392 -37.58 24.63 7.36
N PHE A 393 -37.48 24.39 8.66
CA PHE A 393 -36.82 23.21 9.22
C PHE A 393 -37.84 22.41 10.02
N TYR A 394 -37.85 21.09 9.84
CA TYR A 394 -38.77 20.18 10.53
C TYR A 394 -38.01 19.04 11.19
N ASP A 395 -38.54 18.57 12.31
CA ASP A 395 -38.05 17.39 13.02
C ASP A 395 -38.55 16.07 12.41
N THR A 396 -38.19 14.95 13.05
CA THR A 396 -38.61 13.59 12.68
C THR A 396 -40.12 13.41 12.59
N ASP A 397 -40.90 14.11 13.41
CA ASP A 397 -42.36 14.02 13.46
C ASP A 397 -43.04 15.01 12.49
N GLY A 398 -42.25 15.78 11.73
CA GLY A 398 -42.74 16.81 10.81
C GLY A 398 -43.17 18.09 11.53
N ILE A 399 -42.79 18.28 12.79
CA ILE A 399 -43.04 19.50 13.55
C ILE A 399 -41.96 20.52 13.19
N ARG A 400 -42.39 21.77 12.97
CA ARG A 400 -41.49 22.86 12.60
C ARG A 400 -40.59 23.24 13.77
N LEU A 401 -39.28 23.28 13.53
CA LEU A 401 -38.26 23.66 14.50
C LEU A 401 -38.15 25.18 14.66
N THR A 402 -37.83 25.61 15.87
CA THR A 402 -37.64 27.02 16.21
C THR A 402 -36.17 27.40 16.05
N THR A 403 -35.89 28.41 15.22
CA THR A 403 -34.54 28.84 14.87
C THR A 403 -34.13 30.10 15.63
N GLU A 404 -32.89 30.17 16.11
CA GLU A 404 -32.25 31.37 16.66
C GLU A 404 -31.07 31.77 15.76
N GLN A 405 -31.04 33.04 15.32
CA GLN A 405 -29.91 33.56 14.54
C GLN A 405 -28.71 33.79 15.45
N THR A 406 -27.54 33.34 15.01
CA THR A 406 -26.28 33.59 15.73
C THR A 406 -25.79 35.02 15.48
N LYS A 407 -24.67 35.41 16.13
CA LYS A 407 -23.98 36.69 15.82
C LYS A 407 -23.55 36.82 14.35
N ASN A 408 -23.45 35.71 13.63
CA ASN A 408 -23.24 35.69 12.18
C ASN A 408 -24.63 35.61 11.51
N ALA A 409 -25.01 36.65 10.78
CA ALA A 409 -26.36 36.81 10.22
C ALA A 409 -26.80 35.64 9.33
N ASN A 410 -25.85 34.90 8.77
CA ASN A 410 -26.08 33.81 7.82
C ASN A 410 -26.18 32.43 8.51
N THR A 411 -26.06 32.36 9.83
CA THR A 411 -26.04 31.09 10.58
C THR A 411 -27.14 31.02 11.63
N ILE A 412 -27.87 29.91 11.66
CA ILE A 412 -28.87 29.60 12.69
C ILE A 412 -28.48 28.39 13.55
N THR A 413 -29.03 28.38 14.76
CA THR A 413 -29.11 27.23 15.66
C THR A 413 -30.57 26.94 16.01
N PHE A 414 -30.82 25.81 16.67
CA PHE A 414 -32.16 25.36 17.03
C PHE A 414 -32.33 25.35 18.55
N ASN A 415 -33.52 25.72 19.03
CA ASN A 415 -33.82 25.85 20.45
C ASN A 415 -34.13 24.51 21.11
N GLU A 416 -34.60 23.55 20.33
CA GLU A 416 -34.99 22.22 20.78
C GLU A 416 -33.76 21.43 21.24
N SER A 417 -33.85 20.79 22.41
CA SER A 417 -32.71 20.13 23.06
C SER A 417 -32.04 19.06 22.20
N ASN A 418 -32.81 18.38 21.35
CA ASN A 418 -32.32 17.32 20.47
C ASN A 418 -31.52 17.88 19.28
N TYR A 419 -31.67 19.17 18.98
CA TYR A 419 -31.05 19.85 17.84
C TYR A 419 -29.95 20.84 18.25
N ASN A 420 -29.53 20.84 19.52
CA ASN A 420 -28.49 21.74 20.05
C ASN A 420 -27.13 21.63 19.32
N ARG A 421 -26.86 20.50 18.67
CA ARG A 421 -25.63 20.21 17.91
C ARG A 421 -25.71 20.61 16.44
N TYR A 422 -26.86 21.11 16.01
CA TYR A 422 -27.14 21.48 14.64
C TYR A 422 -26.90 22.98 14.45
N ASN A 423 -26.21 23.33 13.38
CA ASN A 423 -26.25 24.68 12.85
C ASN A 423 -26.43 24.63 11.33
N VAL A 424 -27.10 25.65 10.80
CA VAL A 424 -27.30 25.80 9.36
C VAL A 424 -26.74 27.13 8.92
N LEU A 425 -25.89 27.09 7.90
CA LEU A 425 -25.33 28.25 7.22
C LEU A 425 -26.02 28.39 5.86
N VAL A 426 -26.54 29.57 5.56
CA VAL A 426 -27.14 29.91 4.26
C VAL A 426 -26.34 31.05 3.63
N ILE A 427 -25.79 30.84 2.43
CA ILE A 427 -25.07 31.88 1.67
C ILE A 427 -25.42 31.72 0.19
N GLY A 428 -26.10 32.70 -0.41
CA GLY A 428 -26.54 32.60 -1.79
C GLY A 428 -27.45 31.38 -1.96
N ASN A 429 -27.10 30.44 -2.84
CA ASN A 429 -27.86 29.19 -3.00
C ASN A 429 -27.30 28.00 -2.21
N LEU A 430 -26.25 28.19 -1.41
CA LEU A 430 -25.69 27.15 -0.53
C LEU A 430 -26.48 27.07 0.78
N VAL A 431 -26.91 25.87 1.12
CA VAL A 431 -27.46 25.54 2.45
C VAL A 431 -26.60 24.46 3.07
N GLN A 432 -25.73 24.84 3.99
CA GLN A 432 -24.85 23.92 4.68
C GLN A 432 -25.43 23.57 6.05
N VAL A 433 -25.73 22.28 6.25
CA VAL A 433 -26.21 21.73 7.52
C VAL A 433 -25.03 21.05 8.22
N ASN A 434 -24.60 21.59 9.36
CA ASN A 434 -23.55 20.99 10.19
C ASN A 434 -24.19 20.32 11.42
N ILE A 435 -23.88 19.04 11.62
CA ILE A 435 -24.40 18.20 12.70
C ILE A 435 -23.22 17.58 13.45
N GLY A 436 -22.71 18.27 14.45
CA GLY A 436 -21.48 17.89 15.15
C GLY A 436 -20.25 17.82 14.21
N ARG A 437 -19.89 16.61 13.75
CA ARG A 437 -18.79 16.38 12.79
C ARG A 437 -19.25 16.12 11.35
N VAL A 438 -20.54 15.93 11.14
CA VAL A 438 -21.11 15.68 9.81
C VAL A 438 -21.45 17.04 9.20
N GLN A 439 -21.05 17.22 7.94
CA GLN A 439 -21.38 18.41 7.16
C GLN A 439 -22.07 17.95 5.87
N VAL A 440 -23.27 18.49 5.63
CA VAL A 440 -24.05 18.25 4.42
C VAL A 440 -24.18 19.58 3.68
N ASN A 441 -23.65 19.64 2.47
CA ASN A 441 -23.78 20.79 1.60
C ASN A 441 -24.94 20.54 0.63
N LEU A 442 -26.01 21.30 0.80
CA LEU A 442 -27.16 21.33 -0.09
C LEU A 442 -27.10 22.59 -0.93
N GLY A 443 -27.78 22.60 -2.06
CA GLY A 443 -27.98 23.81 -2.82
C GLY A 443 -29.33 23.87 -3.51
N VAL A 444 -29.81 25.08 -3.72
CA VAL A 444 -31.12 25.33 -4.33
C VAL A 444 -30.94 25.73 -5.79
N ASP A 445 -31.71 25.11 -6.68
CA ASP A 445 -31.75 25.50 -8.09
C ASP A 445 -32.74 26.64 -8.36
N ASP A 446 -32.77 27.11 -9.61
CA ASP A 446 -33.64 28.21 -10.09
C ASP A 446 -35.14 27.90 -9.99
N GLN A 447 -35.50 26.63 -9.72
CA GLN A 447 -36.86 26.17 -9.52
C GLN A 447 -37.20 25.96 -8.04
N GLY A 448 -36.27 26.24 -7.12
CA GLY A 448 -36.47 26.05 -5.69
C GLY A 448 -36.32 24.60 -5.24
N ASN A 449 -35.80 23.70 -6.09
CA ASN A 449 -35.50 22.34 -5.70
C ASN A 449 -34.17 22.27 -4.97
N ILE A 450 -34.11 21.43 -3.94
CA ILE A 450 -32.90 21.16 -3.18
C ILE A 450 -32.15 19.97 -3.81
N LYS A 451 -30.88 20.20 -4.14
CA LYS A 451 -29.92 19.21 -4.63
C LYS A 451 -28.72 19.14 -3.69
N TYR A 452 -27.87 18.13 -3.89
CA TYR A 452 -26.58 18.11 -3.22
C TYR A 452 -25.62 19.10 -3.91
N MET A 453 -24.81 19.81 -3.11
CA MET A 453 -23.79 20.71 -3.63
C MET A 453 -22.42 20.04 -3.50
N ASP A 454 -21.76 19.80 -4.64
CA ASP A 454 -20.42 19.20 -4.67
C ASP A 454 -19.33 20.19 -4.21
N ARG A 455 -18.07 19.73 -4.22
CA ARG A 455 -16.92 20.57 -3.82
C ARG A 455 -16.62 21.72 -4.80
N ASN A 456 -17.10 21.64 -6.04
CA ASN A 456 -16.92 22.63 -7.10
C ASN A 456 -18.11 23.60 -7.15
N LEU A 457 -18.96 23.59 -6.12
CA LEU A 457 -20.19 24.39 -6.02
C LEU A 457 -21.15 24.10 -7.19
N GLN A 458 -21.19 22.85 -7.65
CA GLN A 458 -22.13 22.37 -8.65
C GLN A 458 -23.26 21.59 -7.99
N LEU A 459 -24.49 21.83 -8.45
CA LEU A 459 -25.67 21.09 -8.01
C LEU A 459 -25.72 19.72 -8.71
N VAL A 460 -25.70 18.66 -7.92
CA VAL A 460 -25.67 17.28 -8.40
C VAL A 460 -26.69 16.41 -7.67
N TYR A 461 -27.10 15.32 -8.32
CA TYR A 461 -27.82 14.24 -7.66
C TYR A 461 -26.82 13.17 -7.23
N PRO A 462 -26.71 12.85 -5.92
CA PRO A 462 -25.86 11.75 -5.47
C PRO A 462 -26.25 10.45 -6.16
N ILE A 463 -25.26 9.69 -6.60
CA ILE A 463 -25.49 8.35 -7.14
C ILE A 463 -25.48 7.33 -6.00
N ASP A 464 -26.30 6.28 -6.14
CA ASP A 464 -26.10 5.05 -5.38
C ASP A 464 -25.16 4.14 -6.18
N ALA A 465 -23.90 4.05 -5.77
CA ALA A 465 -22.91 3.32 -6.53
C ALA A 465 -23.19 1.81 -6.48
N PRO A 466 -23.03 1.08 -7.61
CA PRO A 466 -23.07 -0.36 -7.61
C PRO A 466 -22.13 -0.92 -6.56
N ASN A 467 -22.64 -1.82 -5.72
CA ASN A 467 -21.88 -2.43 -4.65
C ASN A 467 -22.16 -3.93 -4.58
N TRP A 468 -21.17 -4.71 -4.12
CA TRP A 468 -21.31 -6.16 -3.94
C TRP A 468 -20.42 -6.67 -2.82
N GLY A 469 -20.99 -7.50 -1.95
CA GLY A 469 -20.31 -8.00 -0.74
C GLY A 469 -20.14 -6.92 0.33
N PHE A 470 -19.69 -7.33 1.52
CA PHE A 470 -19.40 -6.44 2.66
C PHE A 470 -20.60 -5.63 3.21
N SER A 471 -21.85 -5.99 2.86
CA SER A 471 -23.04 -5.40 3.50
C SER A 471 -22.98 -5.62 5.02
N GLY A 472 -23.04 -4.55 5.80
CA GLY A 472 -22.87 -4.56 7.26
C GLY A 472 -21.42 -4.61 7.75
N LEU A 473 -20.45 -4.74 6.84
CA LEU A 473 -19.01 -4.78 7.11
C LEU A 473 -18.26 -3.63 6.44
N GLU A 474 -18.95 -2.56 6.05
CA GLU A 474 -18.36 -1.47 5.28
C GLU A 474 -17.24 -0.75 6.04
N ASN A 475 -17.34 -0.72 7.38
CA ASN A 475 -16.32 -0.14 8.26
C ASN A 475 -15.09 -1.05 8.50
N LEU A 476 -15.12 -2.31 8.04
CA LEU A 476 -14.07 -3.30 8.26
C LEU A 476 -12.70 -2.75 7.83
N GLY A 477 -11.71 -2.93 8.71
CA GLY A 477 -10.32 -2.61 8.40
C GLY A 477 -10.12 -1.14 8.04
N SER A 478 -10.73 -0.20 8.77
CA SER A 478 -10.74 1.25 8.43
C SER A 478 -11.40 1.54 7.09
N ASN A 479 -12.68 1.17 6.99
CA ASN A 479 -13.55 1.52 5.86
C ASN A 479 -13.15 0.82 4.54
N ARG A 480 -12.29 -0.19 4.60
CA ARG A 480 -11.89 -0.98 3.43
C ARG A 480 -13.05 -1.80 2.90
N GLY A 481 -13.97 -2.25 3.76
CA GLY A 481 -15.20 -2.94 3.35
C GLY A 481 -16.03 -2.09 2.38
N TYR A 482 -16.24 -0.80 2.68
CA TYR A 482 -16.89 0.16 1.78
C TYR A 482 -16.17 0.23 0.43
N ILE A 483 -14.86 0.49 0.46
CA ILE A 483 -14.05 0.65 -0.75
C ILE A 483 -14.09 -0.63 -1.61
N TRP A 484 -13.94 -1.81 -0.99
CA TRP A 484 -13.97 -3.09 -1.67
C TRP A 484 -15.34 -3.41 -2.25
N SER A 485 -16.43 -3.11 -1.52
CA SER A 485 -17.79 -3.32 -2.01
C SER A 485 -18.08 -2.57 -3.31
N ARG A 486 -17.53 -1.35 -3.49
CA ARG A 486 -17.65 -0.54 -4.72
C ARG A 486 -16.59 -0.91 -5.77
N SER A 487 -15.44 -1.43 -5.35
CA SER A 487 -14.37 -1.87 -6.27
C SER A 487 -14.69 -3.18 -6.97
N ILE A 488 -15.39 -4.12 -6.33
CA ILE A 488 -15.69 -5.44 -6.92
C ILE A 488 -16.58 -5.33 -8.17
N PRO A 489 -17.66 -4.53 -8.19
CA PRO A 489 -18.45 -4.32 -9.40
C PRO A 489 -17.65 -3.81 -10.61
N MET A 490 -16.61 -3.00 -10.38
CA MET A 490 -15.72 -2.49 -11.44
C MET A 490 -14.92 -3.61 -12.14
N LEU A 491 -14.84 -4.80 -11.54
CA LEU A 491 -14.15 -5.95 -12.15
C LEU A 491 -14.86 -6.49 -13.39
N LYS A 492 -16.17 -6.24 -13.54
CA LYS A 492 -16.96 -6.69 -14.70
C LYS A 492 -16.43 -6.11 -16.01
N GLU A 493 -15.93 -4.88 -15.98
CA GLU A 493 -15.42 -4.17 -17.15
C GLU A 493 -13.93 -4.42 -17.39
N THR A 494 -13.23 -4.99 -16.40
CA THR A 494 -11.76 -5.14 -16.41
C THR A 494 -11.30 -6.60 -16.44
N ILE A 495 -12.14 -7.51 -16.96
CA ILE A 495 -11.79 -8.94 -17.04
C ILE A 495 -10.58 -9.16 -17.96
N ILE A 496 -10.60 -8.58 -19.17
CA ILE A 496 -9.53 -8.75 -20.16
C ILE A 496 -8.47 -7.68 -19.96
N LEU A 497 -8.80 -6.42 -20.27
CA LEU A 497 -7.91 -5.26 -20.12
C LEU A 497 -8.39 -4.41 -18.95
N GLY A 498 -7.45 -3.84 -18.20
CA GLY A 498 -7.77 -2.88 -17.15
C GLY A 498 -7.90 -1.45 -17.69
N ASN A 499 -8.29 -0.54 -16.81
CA ASN A 499 -8.53 0.87 -17.11
C ASN A 499 -7.24 1.71 -17.28
N GLY A 500 -6.07 1.07 -17.22
CA GLY A 500 -4.76 1.71 -17.24
C GLY A 500 -4.06 1.66 -15.88
N PRO A 501 -2.72 1.51 -15.84
CA PRO A 501 -1.97 1.57 -14.59
C PRO A 501 -2.27 2.85 -13.79
N ASP A 502 -2.51 2.70 -12.50
CA ASP A 502 -2.70 3.81 -11.55
C ASP A 502 -3.93 4.70 -11.80
N THR A 503 -4.91 4.29 -12.62
CA THR A 503 -6.10 5.10 -12.93
C THR A 503 -7.27 4.88 -11.97
N PHE A 504 -7.16 3.98 -10.98
CA PHE A 504 -8.23 3.67 -10.02
C PHE A 504 -9.01 4.89 -9.46
N PRO A 505 -8.38 5.99 -8.98
CA PRO A 505 -9.12 7.14 -8.44
C PRO A 505 -10.14 7.75 -9.41
N ILE A 506 -9.85 7.65 -10.71
CA ILE A 506 -10.64 8.25 -11.80
C ILE A 506 -11.91 7.43 -12.06
N TYR A 507 -11.82 6.11 -11.96
CA TYR A 507 -12.92 5.19 -12.27
C TYR A 507 -13.72 4.79 -11.03
N PHE A 508 -13.18 4.98 -9.83
CA PHE A 508 -13.92 4.76 -8.60
C PHE A 508 -15.10 5.75 -8.52
N PRO A 509 -16.30 5.34 -8.09
CA PRO A 509 -17.48 6.21 -8.00
C PRO A 509 -17.31 7.27 -6.90
N GLN A 510 -16.63 8.38 -7.22
CA GLN A 510 -16.39 9.47 -6.28
C GLN A 510 -17.67 10.21 -5.90
N ASP A 511 -18.74 10.09 -6.69
CA ASP A 511 -20.03 10.75 -6.45
C ASP A 511 -20.98 9.96 -5.53
N ASP A 512 -20.53 8.85 -4.92
CA ASP A 512 -21.25 8.11 -3.87
C ASP A 512 -21.23 8.90 -2.54
N TYR A 513 -21.72 10.15 -2.58
CA TYR A 513 -21.60 11.13 -1.50
C TYR A 513 -22.25 10.65 -0.20
N ILE A 514 -23.43 10.03 -0.30
CA ILE A 514 -24.20 9.53 0.85
C ILE A 514 -23.45 8.39 1.53
N ALA A 515 -23.00 7.38 0.78
CA ALA A 515 -22.29 6.27 1.40
C ALA A 515 -20.90 6.70 1.91
N LYS A 516 -20.21 7.63 1.24
CA LYS A 516 -18.97 8.22 1.77
C LYS A 516 -19.22 9.00 3.07
N MET A 517 -20.32 9.72 3.21
CA MET A 517 -20.71 10.33 4.48
C MET A 517 -20.92 9.25 5.56
N LYS A 518 -21.66 8.19 5.24
CA LYS A 518 -22.03 7.11 6.17
C LYS A 518 -20.87 6.23 6.64
N TYR A 519 -19.91 5.94 5.76
CA TYR A 519 -18.87 4.94 6.02
C TYR A 519 -17.47 5.54 6.06
N VAL A 520 -17.20 6.60 5.28
CA VAL A 520 -15.88 7.24 5.23
C VAL A 520 -15.80 8.46 6.16
N GLY A 521 -16.95 9.03 6.52
CA GLY A 521 -17.11 10.18 7.41
C GLY A 521 -17.00 11.53 6.70
N SER A 522 -16.90 11.55 5.37
CA SER A 522 -16.89 12.80 4.60
C SER A 522 -17.26 12.52 3.14
N PRO A 523 -18.17 13.31 2.53
CA PRO A 523 -18.52 13.17 1.12
C PRO A 523 -17.40 13.66 0.19
N HIS A 524 -16.48 14.49 0.70
CA HIS A 524 -15.40 15.08 -0.10
C HIS A 524 -14.10 14.29 -0.02
N ARG A 525 -14.03 13.24 0.81
CA ARG A 525 -12.84 12.38 0.83
C ARG A 525 -12.76 11.63 -0.49
N ILE A 526 -11.64 11.82 -1.19
CA ILE A 526 -11.32 11.09 -2.42
C ILE A 526 -10.77 9.71 -2.04
N VAL A 527 -11.33 8.69 -2.67
CA VAL A 527 -10.80 7.33 -2.58
C VAL A 527 -9.77 7.15 -3.70
N ASP A 528 -8.49 7.29 -3.36
CA ASP A 528 -7.37 7.26 -4.31
C ASP A 528 -6.87 5.84 -4.63
N LYS A 529 -7.32 4.84 -3.86
CA LYS A 529 -6.86 3.45 -4.00
C LYS A 529 -7.82 2.46 -3.33
N PRO A 530 -7.80 1.18 -3.75
CA PRO A 530 -8.60 0.15 -3.11
C PRO A 530 -8.00 -0.37 -1.80
N HIS A 531 -6.76 0.01 -1.44
CA HIS A 531 -6.00 -0.58 -0.32
C HIS A 531 -5.93 -2.11 -0.37
N ASN A 532 -5.84 -2.66 -1.58
CA ASN A 532 -5.74 -4.09 -1.85
C ASN A 532 -5.03 -4.26 -3.20
N LEU A 533 -3.83 -4.83 -3.19
CA LEU A 533 -3.00 -5.03 -4.38
C LEU A 533 -3.72 -5.82 -5.47
N TYR A 534 -4.54 -6.80 -5.09
CA TYR A 534 -5.19 -7.71 -6.03
C TYR A 534 -6.32 -7.01 -6.77
N LEU A 535 -7.21 -6.31 -6.04
CA LEU A 535 -8.25 -5.46 -6.63
C LEU A 535 -7.61 -4.38 -7.50
N GLN A 536 -6.56 -3.72 -7.02
CA GLN A 536 -5.86 -2.70 -7.77
C GLN A 536 -5.29 -3.23 -9.09
N LYS A 537 -4.59 -4.38 -9.08
CA LYS A 537 -4.05 -4.98 -10.31
C LYS A 537 -5.14 -5.36 -11.28
N SER A 538 -6.24 -5.94 -10.79
CA SER A 538 -7.35 -6.35 -11.65
C SER A 538 -8.03 -5.15 -12.32
N ILE A 539 -8.30 -4.07 -11.56
CA ILE A 539 -8.94 -2.87 -12.10
C ILE A 539 -8.01 -2.12 -13.06
N ASN A 540 -6.74 -1.94 -12.68
CA ASN A 540 -5.81 -1.11 -13.47
C ASN A 540 -5.24 -1.84 -14.69
N THR A 541 -4.97 -3.14 -14.57
CA THR A 541 -4.24 -3.90 -15.62
C THR A 541 -4.98 -5.15 -16.12
N GLY A 542 -6.16 -5.43 -15.58
CA GLY A 542 -7.02 -6.52 -16.01
C GLY A 542 -6.93 -7.77 -15.13
N PHE A 543 -7.98 -8.58 -15.09
CA PHE A 543 -8.00 -9.84 -14.33
C PHE A 543 -6.97 -10.86 -14.88
N ILE A 544 -6.75 -10.89 -16.20
CA ILE A 544 -5.71 -11.74 -16.81
C ILE A 544 -4.31 -11.34 -16.31
N SER A 545 -4.04 -10.03 -16.16
CA SER A 545 -2.80 -9.53 -15.58
C SER A 545 -2.62 -9.98 -14.13
N LEU A 546 -3.69 -9.91 -13.32
CA LEU A 546 -3.68 -10.43 -11.95
C LEU A 546 -3.37 -11.93 -11.91
N LEU A 547 -4.03 -12.75 -12.73
CA LEU A 547 -3.77 -14.19 -12.82
C LEU A 547 -2.34 -14.51 -13.25
N ALA A 548 -1.80 -13.76 -14.22
CA ALA A 548 -0.43 -13.88 -14.66
C ALA A 548 0.55 -13.56 -13.52
N PHE A 549 0.32 -12.47 -12.79
CA PHE A 549 1.11 -12.11 -11.60
C PHE A 549 1.07 -13.21 -10.52
N LEU A 550 -0.13 -13.69 -10.16
CA LEU A 550 -0.30 -14.75 -9.15
C LEU A 550 0.35 -16.07 -9.58
N THR A 551 0.26 -16.42 -10.86
CA THR A 551 0.91 -17.62 -11.41
C THR A 551 2.43 -17.49 -11.34
N PHE A 552 2.98 -16.35 -11.72
CA PHE A 552 4.42 -16.07 -11.62
C PHE A 552 4.93 -16.24 -10.18
N VAL A 553 4.29 -15.59 -9.22
CA VAL A 553 4.71 -15.66 -7.82
C VAL A 553 4.46 -17.04 -7.24
N GLY A 554 3.33 -17.69 -7.57
CA GLY A 554 3.01 -19.06 -7.15
C GLY A 554 4.04 -20.09 -7.64
N MET A 555 4.47 -19.99 -8.91
CA MET A 555 5.53 -20.84 -9.45
C MET A 555 6.87 -20.64 -8.72
N TYR A 556 7.23 -19.39 -8.42
CA TYR A 556 8.43 -19.08 -7.63
C TYR A 556 8.35 -19.72 -6.24
N LEU A 557 7.28 -19.45 -5.48
CA LEU A 557 7.09 -19.93 -4.12
C LEU A 557 7.07 -21.45 -4.06
N PHE A 558 6.33 -22.11 -4.96
CA PHE A 558 6.27 -23.56 -5.04
C PHE A 558 7.66 -24.16 -5.27
N LYS A 559 8.43 -23.60 -6.23
CA LYS A 559 9.79 -24.06 -6.53
C LYS A 559 10.71 -23.89 -5.32
N SER A 560 10.67 -22.74 -4.64
CA SER A 560 11.51 -22.47 -3.47
C SER A 560 11.20 -23.38 -2.29
N ILE A 561 9.92 -23.57 -1.95
CA ILE A 561 9.51 -24.44 -0.84
C ILE A 561 9.84 -25.90 -1.14
N ARG A 562 9.53 -26.37 -2.36
CA ARG A 562 9.86 -27.73 -2.80
C ARG A 562 11.36 -27.98 -2.74
N ASN A 563 12.17 -27.05 -3.24
CA ASN A 563 13.63 -27.17 -3.24
C ASN A 563 14.19 -27.21 -1.81
N TYR A 564 13.69 -26.35 -0.90
CA TYR A 564 14.09 -26.36 0.51
C TYR A 564 13.83 -27.71 1.18
N ASN A 565 12.62 -28.25 1.02
CA ASN A 565 12.22 -29.52 1.63
C ASN A 565 12.97 -30.72 1.04
N ALA A 566 13.09 -30.77 -0.30
CA ALA A 566 13.72 -31.89 -0.99
C ALA A 566 15.23 -31.99 -0.73
N SER A 567 15.90 -30.91 -0.32
CA SER A 567 17.34 -30.91 -0.05
C SER A 567 17.73 -31.04 1.42
N LYS A 568 16.80 -31.30 2.35
CA LYS A 568 17.08 -31.24 3.81
C LYS A 568 18.30 -32.06 4.25
N GLU A 569 18.42 -33.30 3.81
CA GLU A 569 19.56 -34.16 4.18
C GLU A 569 20.88 -33.63 3.60
N LYS A 570 20.92 -33.32 2.30
CA LYS A 570 22.12 -32.77 1.64
C LYS A 570 22.58 -31.42 2.20
N GLN A 571 21.65 -30.61 2.74
CA GLN A 571 21.98 -29.37 3.42
C GLN A 571 22.79 -29.58 4.72
N LYS A 572 22.71 -30.77 5.33
CA LYS A 572 23.53 -31.09 6.52
C LYS A 572 25.01 -31.26 6.13
N GLU A 573 25.26 -31.81 4.94
CA GLU A 573 26.59 -32.14 4.43
C GLU A 573 27.23 -31.01 3.62
N ASN A 574 26.43 -30.22 2.88
CA ASN A 574 26.93 -29.14 2.02
C ASN A 574 26.57 -27.75 2.56
N GLU A 575 27.57 -27.03 3.08
CA GLU A 575 27.37 -25.69 3.63
C GLU A 575 26.91 -24.65 2.59
N LYS A 576 27.42 -24.69 1.36
CA LYS A 576 27.02 -23.74 0.30
C LYS A 576 25.55 -23.94 -0.07
N LEU A 577 25.13 -25.19 -0.26
CA LEU A 577 23.74 -25.55 -0.52
C LEU A 577 22.83 -25.09 0.61
N ARG A 578 23.23 -25.32 1.88
CA ARG A 578 22.48 -24.85 3.05
C ARG A 578 22.31 -23.34 3.05
N LYS A 579 23.38 -22.56 2.84
CA LYS A 579 23.30 -21.09 2.81
C LYS A 579 22.32 -20.60 1.75
N ILE A 580 22.39 -21.14 0.55
CA ILE A 580 21.49 -20.75 -0.56
C ILE A 580 20.05 -21.15 -0.29
N ALA A 581 19.82 -22.37 0.23
CA ALA A 581 18.49 -22.82 0.61
C ALA A 581 17.88 -21.93 1.73
N THR A 582 18.67 -21.56 2.74
CA THR A 582 18.28 -20.64 3.81
C THR A 582 17.91 -19.25 3.28
N VAL A 583 18.75 -18.66 2.44
CA VAL A 583 18.45 -17.35 1.84
C VAL A 583 17.18 -17.44 1.00
N ASN A 584 17.03 -18.48 0.18
CA ASN A 584 15.87 -18.66 -0.67
C ASN A 584 14.56 -18.81 0.12
N ILE A 585 14.54 -19.62 1.18
CA ILE A 585 13.33 -19.78 2.00
C ILE A 585 13.01 -18.50 2.78
N GLY A 586 14.02 -17.76 3.26
CA GLY A 586 13.83 -16.45 3.89
C GLY A 586 13.21 -15.42 2.93
N ILE A 587 13.68 -15.38 1.68
CA ILE A 587 13.08 -14.55 0.63
C ILE A 587 11.64 -14.99 0.34
N ALA A 588 11.39 -16.30 0.18
CA ALA A 588 10.06 -16.82 -0.11
C ALA A 588 9.05 -16.48 1.01
N LEU A 589 9.44 -16.63 2.28
CA LEU A 589 8.63 -16.22 3.41
C LEU A 589 8.40 -14.70 3.45
N SER A 590 9.40 -13.90 3.07
CA SER A 590 9.24 -12.43 3.00
C SER A 590 8.26 -12.02 1.90
N VAL A 591 8.31 -12.69 0.74
CA VAL A 591 7.35 -12.53 -0.36
C VAL A 591 5.93 -12.90 0.10
N ILE A 592 5.78 -14.02 0.83
CA ILE A 592 4.49 -14.41 1.44
C ILE A 592 4.00 -13.32 2.40
N ALA A 593 4.87 -12.80 3.26
CA ALA A 593 4.50 -11.74 4.21
C ALA A 593 3.98 -10.48 3.52
N TYR A 594 4.68 -10.03 2.47
CA TYR A 594 4.23 -8.89 1.67
C TYR A 594 2.88 -9.16 1.01
N LEU A 595 2.69 -10.33 0.40
CA LEU A 595 1.43 -10.69 -0.27
C LEU A 595 0.24 -10.74 0.70
N ILE A 596 0.44 -11.24 1.92
CA ILE A 596 -0.60 -11.25 2.96
C ILE A 596 -0.90 -9.82 3.41
N SER A 597 0.12 -8.99 3.68
CA SER A 597 -0.06 -7.57 3.99
C SER A 597 -0.77 -6.82 2.85
N ALA A 598 -0.51 -7.20 1.60
CA ALA A 598 -1.08 -6.61 0.39
C ALA A 598 -2.57 -6.95 0.16
N ILE A 599 -3.18 -7.80 1.01
CA ILE A 599 -4.65 -7.92 1.09
C ILE A 599 -5.25 -6.61 1.63
N PHE A 600 -4.55 -5.96 2.57
CA PHE A 600 -4.99 -4.74 3.25
C PHE A 600 -4.16 -3.51 2.86
N ASN A 601 -3.28 -3.65 1.88
CA ASN A 601 -2.48 -2.54 1.38
C ASN A 601 -2.28 -2.64 -0.13
N ASP A 602 -1.96 -1.52 -0.75
CA ASP A 602 -1.72 -1.41 -2.18
C ASP A 602 -0.22 -1.32 -2.50
N SER A 603 0.12 -1.31 -3.79
CA SER A 603 1.50 -1.14 -4.24
C SER A 603 1.90 0.35 -4.23
N ILE A 604 3.19 0.60 -4.01
CA ILE A 604 3.78 1.94 -4.04
C ILE A 604 5.28 1.86 -4.36
N VAL A 605 5.80 2.86 -5.06
CA VAL A 605 7.22 3.00 -5.43
C VAL A 605 8.20 2.95 -4.26
N SER A 606 7.73 3.26 -3.06
CA SER A 606 8.55 3.22 -1.85
C SER A 606 8.85 1.79 -1.37
N VAL A 607 8.01 0.80 -1.72
CA VAL A 607 8.08 -0.58 -1.18
C VAL A 607 8.21 -1.63 -2.26
N ALA A 608 7.44 -1.50 -3.35
CA ALA A 608 7.34 -2.51 -4.40
C ALA A 608 8.68 -2.87 -5.08
N PRO A 609 9.64 -1.94 -5.33
CA PRO A 609 10.93 -2.32 -5.94
C PRO A 609 11.67 -3.40 -5.15
N VAL A 610 11.60 -3.36 -3.81
CA VAL A 610 12.23 -4.36 -2.95
C VAL A 610 11.54 -5.70 -3.07
N PHE A 611 10.21 -5.74 -3.12
CA PHE A 611 9.46 -6.97 -3.35
C PHE A 611 9.86 -7.66 -4.67
N TRP A 612 9.91 -6.91 -5.77
CA TRP A 612 10.28 -7.45 -7.09
C TRP A 612 11.76 -7.83 -7.17
N LEU A 613 12.65 -7.07 -6.53
CA LEU A 613 14.07 -7.42 -6.38
C LEU A 613 14.24 -8.75 -5.63
N LEU A 614 13.56 -8.91 -4.48
CA LEU A 614 13.60 -10.11 -3.66
C LEU A 614 13.14 -11.34 -4.44
N ILE A 615 12.03 -11.27 -5.19
CA ILE A 615 11.59 -12.39 -6.03
C ILE A 615 12.66 -12.77 -7.05
N GLY A 616 13.25 -11.78 -7.74
CA GLY A 616 14.30 -12.05 -8.73
C GLY A 616 15.54 -12.70 -8.12
N VAL A 617 15.99 -12.22 -6.95
CA VAL A 617 17.07 -12.85 -6.18
C VAL A 617 16.68 -14.27 -5.74
N GLY A 618 15.44 -14.50 -5.33
CA GLY A 618 14.91 -15.82 -5.00
C GLY A 618 14.94 -16.79 -6.19
N VAL A 619 14.57 -16.34 -7.38
CA VAL A 619 14.70 -17.14 -8.62
C VAL A 619 16.16 -17.48 -8.89
N ALA A 620 17.08 -16.53 -8.72
CA ALA A 620 18.52 -16.82 -8.81
C ALA A 620 18.98 -17.85 -7.76
N CYS A 621 18.48 -17.78 -6.53
CA CYS A 621 18.75 -18.78 -5.51
C CYS A 621 18.26 -20.18 -5.90
N ASN A 622 17.09 -20.29 -6.54
CA ASN A 622 16.63 -21.57 -7.08
C ASN A 622 17.59 -22.13 -8.15
N TYR A 623 18.13 -21.27 -9.01
CA TYR A 623 19.12 -21.68 -10.02
C TYR A 623 20.45 -22.12 -9.43
N MET A 624 20.93 -21.44 -8.39
CA MET A 624 22.13 -21.82 -7.67
C MET A 624 21.89 -23.14 -6.91
N HIS A 625 20.73 -23.30 -6.26
CA HIS A 625 20.34 -24.52 -5.56
C HIS A 625 20.38 -25.75 -6.48
N GLU A 626 19.75 -25.68 -7.65
CA GLU A 626 19.78 -26.76 -8.67
C GLU A 626 21.21 -27.14 -9.05
N TYR A 627 22.09 -26.14 -9.22
CA TYR A 627 23.49 -26.38 -9.53
C TYR A 627 24.21 -27.13 -8.40
N TYR A 628 24.08 -26.67 -7.15
CA TYR A 628 24.70 -27.34 -6.00
C TYR A 628 24.12 -28.74 -5.73
N MET A 629 22.85 -28.97 -6.07
CA MET A 629 22.23 -30.29 -6.01
C MET A 629 22.80 -31.27 -7.04
N ASN A 630 23.19 -30.79 -8.23
CA ASN A 630 23.73 -31.62 -9.30
C ASN A 630 25.20 -31.99 -9.08
N ILE A 631 26.01 -31.11 -8.49
CA ILE A 631 27.43 -31.43 -8.18
C ILE A 631 27.61 -32.24 -6.89
N THR A 632 26.54 -32.43 -6.12
CA THR A 632 26.52 -33.30 -4.91
C THR A 632 25.96 -34.70 -5.19
N ASN A 633 25.46 -34.94 -6.41
CA ASN A 633 25.16 -36.28 -6.94
C ASN A 633 26.35 -36.76 -7.76
#